data_AF-A0A951AHT7-F1
#
_entry.id   AF-A0A951AHT7-F1
#
_cell.length_a   1.000
_cell.length_b   1.000
_cell.length_c   1.000
_cell.angle_alpha   90.00
_cell.angle_beta   90.00
_cell.angle_gamma   90.00
#
_symmetry.space_group_name_H-M   'P 1'
#
loop_
_entity.id
_entity.type
_entity.pdbx_description
1 polymer ?
#
loop_
_entity_poly.entity_id
_entity_poly.type
_entity_poly.pdbx_seq_one_letter_code
_entity_poly.pdbx_strand_id
1 'polypeptide(L)'
;MHILFLSQYRRDEMHAISRRGHYIIDVSYQVFARKYRPQGFDDVLGQDHVVRTLKNAIGQERLAHAYLFVGPRGTGKTSTARILAKAVNCVHGPTIHPCGVCDSCKEISLGISLDVLEIDGASNNSVDQIRELRDNVRFAPRGKFKIYIIDEVHMLTQQAFNALLKTLEEPPAHVIFIFATTEPHKVPPTILSRCQRFDLRRIPAQTIAKHLAYIAGKEGVHLDHDAAGAIAVAAEGGLRDAESMLDQLVAFCGNTIEENQVLEVFGLTAEHIVSNLTRAILRQTAADALAIVHQQTEAGKDLTKLLGDLLGFLRNLLIYKIDPQSLREEISDHARVALEELAPALDTKQLLRLIEATSQVEATIKWAPNKKLHLEIALIRAIQTLSEVSLENVIDALENLRTSDSLPAEEYRPIDPGERVSPTHPPPLPVETKTEVSGPEEWAWPQVMAAVRARRPLIVSWLEPATPFYPERGTLKLAFPSDQSIAVESLSRPNNLRILEEVASEILGGSWKLEFELRDDLSVARVKSELSPGPIDAREAFKNDPKIQKALEIFQAEIQSES
;
A
#
# COMPACT_ATOMS: atom_id res chain seq x y z
N MET A 1 -20.65 8.67 41.65
CA MET A 1 -21.94 9.12 42.22
C MET A 1 -21.83 10.61 42.46
N HIS A 2 -22.56 11.40 41.66
CA HIS A 2 -22.77 12.86 41.77
C HIS A 2 -21.51 13.75 41.63
N ILE A 3 -21.27 14.47 40.52
CA ILE A 3 -22.15 15.43 39.81
C ILE A 3 -22.97 16.24 40.82
N LEU A 4 -22.48 17.44 41.16
CA LEU A 4 -23.19 18.65 41.64
C LEU A 4 -22.31 19.44 42.61
N PHE A 5 -21.25 20.14 42.17
CA PHE A 5 -20.64 21.19 43.02
C PHE A 5 -19.96 22.34 42.25
N LEU A 6 -20.36 22.60 41.00
CA LEU A 6 -19.91 23.76 40.23
C LEU A 6 -21.08 24.57 39.63
N SER A 7 -22.26 24.56 40.26
CA SER A 7 -23.44 25.33 39.77
C SER A 7 -23.93 26.44 40.71
N GLN A 8 -23.13 26.87 41.70
CA GLN A 8 -23.61 27.81 42.72
C GLN A 8 -22.78 29.09 42.92
N TYR A 9 -21.77 29.35 42.08
CA TYR A 9 -20.96 30.58 42.18
C TYR A 9 -21.16 31.59 41.03
N ARG A 10 -22.21 31.45 40.21
CA ARG A 10 -22.55 32.40 39.13
C ARG A 10 -24.05 32.71 39.02
N ARG A 11 -24.78 32.82 40.14
CA ARG A 11 -26.19 33.28 40.12
C ARG A 11 -26.42 34.71 40.59
N ASP A 12 -25.48 35.31 41.32
CA ASP A 12 -25.74 36.63 41.93
C ASP A 12 -25.18 37.83 41.14
N GLU A 13 -24.47 37.62 40.02
CA GLU A 13 -24.04 38.71 39.11
C GLU A 13 -24.89 38.85 37.84
N MET A 14 -25.92 38.01 37.63
CA MET A 14 -26.78 38.05 36.43
C MET A 14 -28.08 38.86 36.56
N HIS A 15 -28.23 39.67 37.62
CA HIS A 15 -29.39 40.54 37.80
C HIS A 15 -29.02 42.03 37.86
N ALA A 16 -28.16 42.51 36.96
CA ALA A 16 -27.92 43.95 36.84
C ALA A 16 -27.48 44.44 35.44
N ILE A 17 -27.77 43.75 34.34
CA ILE A 17 -27.54 44.30 32.99
C ILE A 17 -28.69 43.90 32.06
N SER A 18 -29.86 44.51 32.28
CA SER A 18 -30.93 44.56 31.28
C SER A 18 -31.04 46.01 30.81
N ARG A 19 -30.39 46.29 29.66
CA ARG A 19 -30.77 47.24 28.60
C ARG A 19 -29.54 47.60 27.76
N ARG A 20 -29.67 47.36 26.44
CA ARG A 20 -28.82 47.76 25.30
C ARG A 20 -27.72 46.78 24.89
N GLY A 21 -27.78 46.38 23.61
CA GLY A 21 -26.73 45.71 22.87
C GLY A 21 -26.89 44.19 22.82
N HIS A 22 -27.51 43.67 21.77
CA HIS A 22 -27.31 42.28 21.36
C HIS A 22 -25.83 42.12 20.93
N TYR A 23 -24.96 41.74 21.85
CA TYR A 23 -23.71 41.09 21.49
C TYR A 23 -24.07 39.64 21.16
N ILE A 24 -24.25 39.36 19.87
CA ILE A 24 -24.12 37.99 19.37
C ILE A 24 -22.63 37.67 19.53
N ILE A 25 -22.27 37.02 20.62
CA ILE A 25 -20.99 36.34 20.68
C ILE A 25 -21.18 35.14 19.76
N ASP A 26 -20.66 35.25 18.53
CA ASP A 26 -20.68 34.17 17.56
C ASP A 26 -19.66 33.11 18.01
N VAL A 27 -20.04 32.32 19.03
CA VAL A 27 -19.21 31.24 19.59
C VAL A 27 -19.44 29.97 18.78
N SER A 28 -19.17 30.01 17.48
CA SER A 28 -18.98 28.78 16.71
C SER A 28 -17.50 28.56 16.50
N TYR A 29 -16.92 27.68 17.33
CA TYR A 29 -15.57 27.18 17.09
C TYR A 29 -15.56 26.51 15.71
N GLN A 30 -14.70 26.99 14.82
CA GLN A 30 -14.53 26.45 13.49
C GLN A 30 -13.14 25.83 13.39
N VAL A 31 -13.11 24.52 13.14
CA VAL A 31 -11.87 23.74 12.92
C VAL A 31 -10.99 24.43 11.89
N PHE A 32 -9.67 24.49 12.15
CA PHE A 32 -8.70 25.17 11.27
C PHE A 32 -8.79 24.73 9.81
N ALA A 33 -8.96 23.43 9.56
CA ALA A 33 -9.13 22.88 8.22
C ALA A 33 -10.30 23.48 7.40
N ARG A 34 -11.29 24.08 8.08
CA ARG A 34 -12.39 24.82 7.44
C ARG A 34 -12.13 26.33 7.44
N LYS A 35 -11.57 26.87 8.52
CA LYS A 35 -11.31 28.32 8.70
C LYS A 35 -10.25 28.84 7.71
N TYR A 36 -9.18 28.07 7.50
CA TYR A 36 -8.04 28.41 6.65
C TYR A 36 -8.14 27.84 5.23
N ARG A 37 -9.32 27.36 4.84
CA ARG A 37 -9.52 26.81 3.51
C ARG A 37 -9.20 27.86 2.43
N PRO A 38 -8.35 27.55 1.44
CA PRO A 38 -7.94 28.48 0.38
C PRO A 38 -9.13 29.20 -0.28
N GLN A 39 -9.06 30.53 -0.40
CA GLN A 39 -10.13 31.33 -0.98
C GLN A 39 -9.83 31.78 -2.42
N GLY A 40 -8.57 31.95 -2.77
CA GLY A 40 -8.09 32.22 -4.12
C GLY A 40 -7.07 31.20 -4.60
N PHE A 41 -6.69 31.33 -5.87
CA PHE A 41 -5.67 30.47 -6.48
C PHE A 41 -4.28 30.65 -5.85
N ASP A 42 -3.97 31.84 -5.35
CA ASP A 42 -2.69 32.16 -4.70
C ASP A 42 -2.55 31.54 -3.30
N ASP A 43 -3.68 31.13 -2.70
CA ASP A 43 -3.69 30.47 -1.38
C ASP A 43 -3.49 28.95 -1.48
N VAL A 44 -3.45 28.38 -2.70
CA VAL A 44 -3.32 26.93 -2.91
C VAL A 44 -1.84 26.52 -2.83
N LEU A 45 -1.48 25.77 -1.80
CA LEU A 45 -0.09 25.38 -1.54
C LEU A 45 0.35 24.15 -2.32
N GLY A 46 1.54 24.22 -2.92
CA GLY A 46 2.24 23.08 -3.54
C GLY A 46 1.66 22.60 -4.86
N GLN A 47 0.77 23.37 -5.50
CA GLN A 47 0.09 23.00 -6.75
C GLN A 47 0.29 24.02 -7.88
N ASP A 48 1.48 24.63 -7.97
CA ASP A 48 1.77 25.72 -8.90
C ASP A 48 1.46 25.38 -10.37
N HIS A 49 1.73 24.14 -10.79
CA HIS A 49 1.45 23.68 -12.16
C HIS A 49 -0.05 23.64 -12.48
N VAL A 50 -0.87 23.18 -11.53
CA VAL A 50 -2.35 23.15 -11.68
C VAL A 50 -2.89 24.57 -11.70
N VAL A 51 -2.50 25.38 -10.70
CA VAL A 51 -2.95 26.76 -10.55
C VAL A 51 -2.61 27.59 -11.78
N ARG A 52 -1.37 27.52 -12.28
CA ARG A 52 -0.93 28.25 -13.47
C ARG A 52 -1.77 27.87 -14.69
N THR A 53 -2.03 26.58 -14.88
CA THR A 53 -2.80 26.09 -16.04
C THR A 53 -4.26 26.55 -15.97
N LEU A 54 -4.88 26.50 -14.79
CA LEU A 54 -6.25 27.02 -14.59
C LEU A 54 -6.33 28.53 -14.81
N LYS A 55 -5.37 29.30 -14.28
CA LYS A 55 -5.30 30.75 -14.51
C LYS A 55 -5.20 31.07 -16.00
N ASN A 56 -4.36 30.35 -16.75
CA ASN A 56 -4.22 30.53 -18.19
C ASN A 56 -5.51 30.19 -18.93
N ALA A 57 -6.18 29.08 -18.58
CA ALA A 57 -7.43 28.68 -19.21
C ALA A 57 -8.55 29.73 -19.00
N ILE A 58 -8.67 30.26 -17.78
CA ILE A 58 -9.62 31.33 -17.45
C ILE A 58 -9.28 32.61 -18.20
N GLY A 59 -8.02 33.05 -18.17
CA GLY A 59 -7.59 34.30 -18.82
C GLY A 59 -7.69 34.27 -20.36
N GLN A 60 -7.71 33.08 -20.96
CA GLN A 60 -7.89 32.89 -22.40
C GLN A 60 -9.33 32.53 -22.77
N GLU A 61 -10.27 32.51 -21.80
CA GLU A 61 -11.66 32.09 -21.98
C GLU A 61 -11.83 30.68 -22.59
N ARG A 62 -10.85 29.80 -22.34
CA ARG A 62 -10.86 28.40 -22.80
C ARG A 62 -11.25 27.46 -21.67
N LEU A 63 -12.47 27.63 -21.18
CA LEU A 63 -13.03 26.76 -20.14
C LEU A 63 -13.47 25.43 -20.75
N ALA A 64 -13.10 24.32 -20.12
CA ALA A 64 -13.60 23.00 -20.47
C ALA A 64 -14.98 22.78 -19.84
N HIS A 65 -15.78 21.90 -20.44
CA HIS A 65 -17.08 21.49 -19.88
C HIS A 65 -16.91 20.48 -18.73
N ALA A 66 -15.76 19.82 -18.61
CA ALA A 66 -15.49 18.86 -17.55
C ALA A 66 -14.02 18.89 -17.09
N TYR A 67 -13.83 18.90 -15.78
CA TYR A 67 -12.53 18.88 -15.09
C TYR A 67 -12.43 17.64 -14.20
N LEU A 68 -11.25 17.03 -14.12
CA LEU A 68 -10.96 15.94 -13.19
C LEU A 68 -9.73 16.26 -12.35
N PHE A 69 -9.94 16.52 -11.06
CA PHE A 69 -8.88 16.69 -10.08
C PHE A 69 -8.53 15.35 -9.43
N VAL A 70 -7.29 14.92 -9.62
CA VAL A 70 -6.78 13.64 -9.12
C VAL A 70 -5.69 13.91 -8.09
N GLY A 71 -5.65 13.14 -7.02
CA GLY A 71 -4.53 13.18 -6.09
C GLY A 71 -4.88 12.69 -4.70
N PRO A 72 -3.87 12.52 -3.82
CA PRO A 72 -4.08 12.06 -2.45
C PRO A 72 -5.08 12.93 -1.66
N ARG A 73 -5.59 12.41 -0.54
CA ARG A 73 -6.43 13.19 0.37
C ARG A 73 -5.65 14.40 0.90
N GLY A 74 -6.35 15.50 1.14
CA GLY A 74 -5.77 16.70 1.75
C GLY A 74 -4.89 17.58 0.84
N THR A 75 -4.70 17.24 -0.44
CA THR A 75 -3.89 18.03 -1.39
C THR A 75 -4.60 19.25 -1.99
N GLY A 76 -5.89 19.44 -1.69
CA GLY A 76 -6.66 20.63 -2.10
C GLY A 76 -7.63 20.44 -3.27
N LYS A 77 -7.92 19.22 -3.73
CA LYS A 77 -8.83 18.94 -4.87
C LYS A 77 -10.14 19.72 -4.83
N THR A 78 -10.94 19.52 -3.78
CA THR A 78 -12.25 20.18 -3.61
C THR A 78 -12.11 21.69 -3.37
N SER A 79 -11.02 22.13 -2.73
CA SER A 79 -10.74 23.55 -2.54
C SER A 79 -10.46 24.24 -3.88
N THR A 80 -9.62 23.64 -4.73
CA THR A 80 -9.35 24.12 -6.10
C THR A 80 -10.61 24.12 -6.96
N ALA A 81 -11.46 23.08 -6.83
CA ALA A 81 -12.77 23.04 -7.50
C ALA A 81 -13.67 24.23 -7.13
N ARG A 82 -13.77 24.55 -5.84
CA ARG A 82 -14.54 25.72 -5.38
C ARG A 82 -13.92 27.05 -5.84
N ILE A 83 -12.59 27.15 -5.88
CA ILE A 83 -11.91 28.35 -6.39
C ILE A 83 -12.20 28.54 -7.88
N LEU A 84 -12.16 27.46 -8.68
CA LEU A 84 -12.55 27.51 -10.09
C LEU A 84 -14.01 27.91 -10.25
N ALA A 85 -14.91 27.36 -9.44
CA ALA A 85 -16.31 27.74 -9.46
C ALA A 85 -16.52 29.24 -9.14
N LYS A 86 -15.81 29.76 -8.14
CA LYS A 86 -15.80 31.20 -7.83
C LYS A 86 -15.24 32.04 -8.96
N ALA A 87 -14.14 31.63 -9.56
CA ALA A 87 -13.49 32.34 -10.65
C ALA A 87 -14.41 32.52 -11.86
N VAL A 88 -15.21 31.50 -12.16
CA VAL A 88 -16.13 31.47 -13.30
C VAL A 88 -17.45 32.19 -13.00
N ASN A 89 -18.02 32.02 -11.80
CA ASN A 89 -19.32 32.60 -11.42
C ASN A 89 -19.24 33.93 -10.65
N CYS A 90 -18.04 34.49 -10.42
CA CYS A 90 -17.89 35.83 -9.86
C CYS A 90 -18.64 36.86 -10.72
N VAL A 91 -19.15 37.93 -10.09
CA VAL A 91 -19.77 39.07 -10.81
C VAL A 91 -18.78 39.70 -11.81
N HIS A 92 -17.49 39.71 -11.47
CA HIS A 92 -16.41 40.15 -12.36
C HIS A 92 -15.78 38.99 -13.15
N GLY A 93 -16.37 37.80 -13.11
CA GLY A 93 -15.86 36.59 -13.75
C GLY A 93 -16.22 36.52 -15.25
N PRO A 94 -15.59 35.63 -16.04
CA PRO A 94 -14.46 34.78 -15.68
C PRO A 94 -13.22 35.61 -15.28
N THR A 95 -12.65 35.34 -14.09
CA THR A 95 -11.51 36.09 -13.56
C THR A 95 -10.53 35.18 -12.84
N ILE A 96 -9.24 35.44 -12.98
CA ILE A 96 -8.18 34.72 -12.25
C ILE A 96 -8.11 35.10 -10.76
N HIS A 97 -8.73 36.22 -10.36
CA HIS A 97 -8.81 36.69 -8.98
C HIS A 97 -10.28 36.88 -8.58
N PRO A 98 -10.98 35.84 -8.13
CA PRO A 98 -12.35 35.98 -7.64
C PRO A 98 -12.38 36.93 -6.44
N CYS A 99 -13.36 37.84 -6.41
CA CYS A 99 -13.37 38.96 -5.45
C CYS A 99 -13.60 38.54 -3.98
N GLY A 100 -14.21 37.37 -3.73
CA GLY A 100 -14.52 36.89 -2.38
C GLY A 100 -15.65 37.62 -1.65
N VAL A 101 -16.11 38.77 -2.17
CA VAL A 101 -17.08 39.65 -1.47
C VAL A 101 -18.47 39.69 -2.10
N CYS A 102 -18.62 39.32 -3.38
CA CYS A 102 -19.93 39.27 -4.03
C CYS A 102 -20.77 38.08 -3.54
N ASP A 103 -22.09 38.15 -3.72
CA ASP A 103 -23.02 37.12 -3.21
C ASP A 103 -22.70 35.73 -3.76
N SER A 104 -22.42 35.61 -5.06
CA SER A 104 -21.97 34.36 -5.69
C SER A 104 -20.70 33.81 -5.02
N CYS A 105 -19.67 34.63 -4.81
CA CYS A 105 -18.44 34.16 -4.14
C CYS A 105 -18.69 33.72 -2.69
N LYS A 106 -19.52 34.45 -1.94
CA LYS A 106 -19.88 34.12 -0.56
C LYS A 106 -20.67 32.82 -0.47
N GLU A 107 -21.70 32.68 -1.30
CA GLU A 107 -22.54 31.47 -1.37
C GLU A 107 -21.71 30.23 -1.72
N ILE A 108 -20.80 30.33 -2.68
CA ILE A 108 -19.91 29.21 -3.07
C ILE A 108 -18.94 28.87 -1.94
N SER A 109 -18.35 29.87 -1.28
CA SER A 109 -17.45 29.63 -0.13
C SER A 109 -18.18 28.96 1.04
N LEU A 110 -19.44 29.33 1.29
CA LEU A 110 -20.29 28.75 2.32
C LEU A 110 -20.88 27.39 1.91
N GLY A 111 -20.86 27.04 0.63
CA GLY A 111 -21.41 25.79 0.10
C GLY A 111 -22.94 25.77 0.00
N ILE A 112 -23.57 26.94 -0.15
CA ILE A 112 -25.04 27.11 -0.20
C ILE A 112 -25.54 27.62 -1.56
N SER A 113 -24.65 27.75 -2.55
CA SER A 113 -25.00 28.26 -3.87
C SER A 113 -25.95 27.32 -4.60
N LEU A 114 -26.98 27.88 -5.24
CA LEU A 114 -27.90 27.11 -6.08
C LEU A 114 -27.31 26.76 -7.45
N ASP A 115 -26.31 27.53 -7.90
CA ASP A 115 -25.63 27.31 -9.18
C ASP A 115 -24.38 26.43 -9.04
N VAL A 116 -23.89 26.21 -7.82
CA VAL A 116 -22.74 25.32 -7.56
C VAL A 116 -23.16 24.23 -6.59
N LEU A 117 -23.44 23.05 -7.14
CA LEU A 117 -23.89 21.89 -6.39
C LEU A 117 -22.70 20.98 -6.09
N GLU A 118 -22.35 20.88 -4.81
CA GLU A 118 -21.32 19.97 -4.32
C GLU A 118 -21.98 18.68 -3.82
N ILE A 119 -21.56 17.55 -4.40
CA ILE A 119 -22.12 16.23 -4.19
C ILE A 119 -20.98 15.31 -3.79
N ASP A 120 -21.15 14.62 -2.68
CA ASP A 120 -20.24 13.57 -2.26
C ASP A 120 -20.65 12.25 -2.91
N GLY A 121 -19.77 11.70 -3.74
CA GLY A 121 -19.97 10.46 -4.46
C GLY A 121 -20.10 9.24 -3.55
N ALA A 122 -19.62 9.30 -2.30
CA ALA A 122 -19.81 8.22 -1.34
C ALA A 122 -21.25 8.13 -0.81
N SER A 123 -21.89 9.28 -0.59
CA SER A 123 -23.27 9.38 -0.10
C SER A 123 -24.33 9.44 -1.22
N ASN A 124 -23.92 9.78 -2.44
CA ASN A 124 -24.80 9.94 -3.60
C ASN A 124 -24.39 9.04 -4.78
N ASN A 125 -24.17 7.75 -4.53
CA ASN A 125 -23.64 6.79 -5.51
C ASN A 125 -24.68 6.13 -6.42
N SER A 126 -25.98 6.34 -6.14
CA SER A 126 -27.06 5.65 -6.84
C SER A 126 -27.35 6.27 -8.21
N VAL A 127 -27.86 5.43 -9.12
CA VAL A 127 -28.21 5.85 -10.48
C VAL A 127 -29.32 6.90 -10.49
N ASP A 128 -30.29 6.75 -9.60
CA ASP A 128 -31.48 7.62 -9.59
C ASP A 128 -31.12 9.04 -9.13
N GLN A 129 -30.26 9.19 -8.12
CA GLN A 129 -29.72 10.49 -7.71
C GLN A 129 -28.97 11.19 -8.86
N ILE A 130 -28.18 10.43 -9.62
CA ILE A 130 -27.46 10.99 -10.77
C ILE A 130 -28.38 11.29 -11.95
N ARG A 131 -29.47 10.54 -12.13
CA ARG A 131 -30.51 10.86 -13.13
C ARG A 131 -31.25 12.14 -12.77
N GLU A 132 -31.62 12.33 -11.50
CA GLU A 132 -32.22 13.56 -11.01
C GLU A 132 -31.28 14.76 -11.21
N LEU A 133 -29.99 14.58 -10.91
CA LEU A 133 -28.95 15.58 -11.21
C LEU A 133 -28.97 15.93 -12.70
N ARG A 134 -28.87 14.92 -13.57
CA ARG A 134 -28.84 15.06 -15.02
C ARG A 134 -30.07 15.78 -15.57
N ASP A 135 -31.25 15.47 -15.05
CA ASP A 135 -32.48 16.11 -15.50
C ASP A 135 -32.51 17.59 -15.08
N ASN A 136 -31.93 17.90 -13.91
CA ASN A 136 -31.72 19.27 -13.44
C ASN A 136 -30.64 20.06 -14.21
N VAL A 137 -29.76 19.39 -14.96
CA VAL A 137 -28.70 20.05 -15.77
C VAL A 137 -29.30 20.93 -16.87
N ARG A 138 -30.51 20.60 -17.34
CA ARG A 138 -31.17 21.31 -18.45
C ARG A 138 -31.65 22.72 -18.08
N PHE A 139 -31.82 23.01 -16.80
CA PHE A 139 -32.29 24.31 -16.34
C PHE A 139 -31.16 25.35 -16.34
N ALA A 140 -31.49 26.57 -16.74
CA ALA A 140 -30.56 27.70 -16.78
C ALA A 140 -30.12 28.11 -15.35
N PRO A 141 -28.85 28.52 -15.15
CA PRO A 141 -28.35 29.04 -13.88
C PRO A 141 -28.85 30.46 -13.62
N ARG A 142 -28.75 30.92 -12.36
CA ARG A 142 -28.91 32.35 -12.01
C ARG A 142 -27.63 33.14 -12.33
N GLY A 143 -26.48 32.51 -12.14
CA GLY A 143 -25.16 33.00 -12.53
C GLY A 143 -24.83 32.71 -14.00
N LYS A 144 -23.52 32.69 -14.31
CA LYS A 144 -23.05 32.42 -15.68
C LYS A 144 -23.07 30.93 -16.01
N PHE A 145 -22.67 30.09 -15.05
CA PHE A 145 -22.55 28.65 -15.22
C PHE A 145 -23.21 27.91 -14.06
N LYS A 146 -23.80 26.77 -14.38
CA LYS A 146 -24.23 25.75 -13.42
C LYS A 146 -23.11 24.73 -13.27
N ILE A 147 -22.58 24.61 -12.06
CA ILE A 147 -21.37 23.83 -11.77
C ILE A 147 -21.74 22.66 -10.85
N TYR A 148 -21.35 21.46 -11.25
CA TYR A 148 -21.52 20.24 -10.46
C TYR A 148 -20.15 19.77 -9.99
N ILE A 149 -19.90 19.87 -8.69
CA ILE A 149 -18.68 19.34 -8.06
C ILE A 149 -19.02 17.97 -7.48
N ILE A 150 -18.46 16.90 -8.02
CA ILE A 150 -18.65 15.54 -7.51
C ILE A 150 -17.34 15.09 -6.87
N ASP A 151 -17.30 15.10 -5.54
CA ASP A 151 -16.15 14.63 -4.75
C ASP A 151 -16.18 13.11 -4.61
N GLU A 152 -15.00 12.51 -4.46
CA GLU A 152 -14.78 11.06 -4.47
C GLU A 152 -15.59 10.32 -5.55
N VAL A 153 -15.53 10.82 -6.80
CA VAL A 153 -16.33 10.31 -7.93
C VAL A 153 -16.13 8.80 -8.19
N HIS A 154 -15.00 8.24 -7.78
CA HIS A 154 -14.72 6.81 -7.89
C HIS A 154 -15.67 5.92 -7.07
N MET A 155 -16.41 6.51 -6.12
CA MET A 155 -17.42 5.82 -5.31
C MET A 155 -18.78 5.68 -6.03
N LEU A 156 -18.96 6.32 -7.19
CA LEU A 156 -20.17 6.16 -8.00
C LEU A 156 -20.29 4.74 -8.56
N THR A 157 -21.53 4.26 -8.65
CA THR A 157 -21.81 2.98 -9.33
C THR A 157 -21.56 3.07 -10.83
N GLN A 158 -21.28 1.93 -11.47
CA GLN A 158 -21.05 1.89 -12.93
C GLN A 158 -22.26 2.42 -13.71
N GLN A 159 -23.47 2.12 -13.23
CA GLN A 159 -24.70 2.60 -13.84
C GLN A 159 -24.87 4.12 -13.68
N ALA A 160 -24.42 4.70 -12.56
CA ALA A 160 -24.39 6.15 -12.35
C ALA A 160 -23.41 6.84 -13.32
N PHE A 161 -22.21 6.28 -13.52
CA PHE A 161 -21.29 6.77 -14.55
C PHE A 161 -21.91 6.77 -15.95
N ASN A 162 -22.58 5.68 -16.33
CA ASN A 162 -23.23 5.58 -17.63
C ASN A 162 -24.36 6.62 -17.81
N ALA A 163 -25.05 6.99 -16.72
CA ALA A 163 -26.08 8.02 -16.77
C ALA A 163 -25.50 9.42 -17.08
N LEU A 164 -24.25 9.70 -16.71
CA LEU A 164 -23.54 10.96 -16.98
C LEU A 164 -22.96 11.03 -18.39
N LEU A 165 -22.67 9.90 -19.04
CA LEU A 165 -21.96 9.86 -20.33
C LEU A 165 -22.64 10.73 -21.41
N LYS A 166 -23.96 10.59 -21.57
CA LYS A 166 -24.70 11.37 -22.58
C LYS A 166 -24.55 12.88 -22.37
N THR A 167 -24.52 13.31 -21.11
CA THR A 167 -24.40 14.74 -20.76
C THR A 167 -22.96 15.24 -20.85
N LEU A 168 -21.97 14.37 -20.68
CA LEU A 168 -20.56 14.71 -20.93
C LEU A 168 -20.20 14.71 -22.41
N GLU A 169 -20.90 13.93 -23.24
CA GLU A 169 -20.75 13.95 -24.71
C GLU A 169 -21.37 15.18 -25.35
N GLU A 170 -22.56 15.57 -24.88
CA GLU A 170 -23.30 16.72 -25.38
C GLU A 170 -23.64 17.69 -24.23
N PRO A 171 -22.64 18.35 -23.62
CA PRO A 171 -22.85 19.22 -22.48
C PRO A 171 -23.55 20.51 -22.90
N PRO A 172 -24.56 20.98 -22.14
CA PRO A 172 -25.10 22.32 -22.35
C PRO A 172 -24.01 23.38 -22.11
N ALA A 173 -24.01 24.44 -22.90
CA ALA A 173 -22.95 25.48 -22.88
C ALA A 173 -22.81 26.18 -21.51
N HIS A 174 -23.87 26.18 -20.69
CA HIS A 174 -23.89 26.79 -19.36
C HIS A 174 -23.48 25.82 -18.24
N VAL A 175 -23.01 24.61 -18.53
CA VAL A 175 -22.75 23.57 -17.53
C VAL A 175 -21.27 23.22 -17.46
N ILE A 176 -20.74 23.13 -16.25
CA ILE A 176 -19.38 22.66 -15.99
C ILE A 176 -19.42 21.53 -14.95
N PHE A 177 -18.84 20.39 -15.28
CA PHE A 177 -18.59 19.31 -14.33
C PHE A 177 -17.19 19.41 -13.75
N ILE A 178 -17.08 19.20 -12.45
CA ILE A 178 -15.81 19.12 -11.75
C ILE A 178 -15.81 17.84 -10.91
N PHE A 179 -15.00 16.87 -11.30
CA PHE A 179 -14.82 15.62 -10.59
C PHE A 179 -13.58 15.69 -9.73
N ALA A 180 -13.63 15.13 -8.52
CA ALA A 180 -12.46 14.92 -7.68
C ALA A 180 -12.36 13.45 -7.26
N THR A 181 -11.14 12.89 -7.27
CA THR A 181 -10.92 11.50 -6.84
C THR A 181 -9.53 11.30 -6.26
N THR A 182 -9.44 10.43 -5.26
CA THR A 182 -8.18 9.85 -4.77
C THR A 182 -7.74 8.61 -5.56
N GLU A 183 -8.66 7.93 -6.25
CA GLU A 183 -8.43 6.68 -6.96
C GLU A 183 -8.81 6.80 -8.45
N PRO A 184 -7.93 7.35 -9.31
CA PRO A 184 -8.24 7.59 -10.72
C PRO A 184 -8.46 6.30 -11.52
N HIS A 185 -7.85 5.19 -11.10
CA HIS A 185 -7.93 3.90 -11.77
C HIS A 185 -9.32 3.24 -11.68
N LYS A 186 -10.14 3.67 -10.71
CA LYS A 186 -11.54 3.23 -10.56
C LYS A 186 -12.51 4.05 -11.42
N VAL A 187 -12.06 5.16 -11.99
CA VAL A 187 -12.89 5.99 -12.88
C VAL A 187 -12.87 5.40 -14.29
N PRO A 188 -14.03 5.17 -14.95
CA PRO A 188 -14.06 4.61 -16.29
C PRO A 188 -13.26 5.44 -17.31
N PRO A 189 -12.49 4.80 -18.21
CA PRO A 189 -11.74 5.50 -19.26
C PRO A 189 -12.61 6.39 -20.16
N THR A 190 -13.89 6.05 -20.31
CA THR A 190 -14.89 6.83 -21.05
C THR A 190 -15.17 8.19 -20.43
N ILE A 191 -15.05 8.33 -19.10
CA ILE A 191 -15.16 9.61 -18.40
C ILE A 191 -13.83 10.35 -18.49
N LEU A 192 -12.72 9.65 -18.27
CA LEU A 192 -11.37 10.23 -18.33
C LEU A 192 -11.10 10.92 -19.67
N SER A 193 -11.52 10.33 -20.78
CA SER A 193 -11.30 10.90 -22.13
C SER A 193 -12.08 12.18 -22.41
N ARG A 194 -13.11 12.48 -21.62
CA ARG A 194 -13.98 13.67 -21.76
C ARG A 194 -13.65 14.76 -20.74
N CYS A 195 -12.70 14.53 -19.84
CA CYS A 195 -12.34 15.47 -18.79
C CYS A 195 -10.94 16.05 -19.03
N GLN A 196 -10.76 17.33 -18.72
CA GLN A 196 -9.42 17.88 -18.53
C GLN A 196 -8.87 17.42 -17.18
N ARG A 197 -7.86 16.54 -17.21
CA ARG A 197 -7.25 15.96 -16.00
C ARG A 197 -6.18 16.88 -15.41
N PHE A 198 -6.22 17.02 -14.09
CA PHE A 198 -5.26 17.76 -13.28
C PHE A 198 -4.80 16.90 -12.10
N ASP A 199 -3.52 16.52 -12.08
CA ASP A 199 -2.93 15.74 -10.99
C ASP A 199 -2.33 16.67 -9.93
N LEU A 200 -2.94 16.69 -8.74
CA LEU A 200 -2.45 17.35 -7.54
C LEU A 200 -1.48 16.42 -6.81
N ARG A 201 -0.33 16.97 -6.41
CA ARG A 201 0.76 16.22 -5.79
C ARG A 201 0.73 16.35 -4.27
N ARG A 202 1.45 15.47 -3.56
CA ARG A 202 1.69 15.64 -2.12
C ARG A 202 2.41 16.98 -1.88
N ILE A 203 1.99 17.71 -0.85
CA ILE A 203 2.60 18.99 -0.50
C ILE A 203 3.90 18.73 0.28
N PRO A 204 5.03 19.39 -0.05
CA PRO A 204 6.27 19.22 0.68
C PRO A 204 6.12 19.50 2.18
N ALA A 205 6.77 18.70 3.03
CA ALA A 205 6.66 18.83 4.48
C ALA A 205 7.06 20.23 4.98
N GLN A 206 8.14 20.82 4.44
CA GLN A 206 8.55 22.18 4.78
C GLN A 206 7.47 23.23 4.47
N THR A 207 6.74 23.07 3.35
CA THR A 207 5.66 23.98 2.97
C THR A 207 4.48 23.86 3.94
N ILE A 208 4.15 22.64 4.37
CA ILE A 208 3.13 22.40 5.40
C ILE A 208 3.56 23.03 6.73
N ALA A 209 4.78 22.77 7.20
CA ALA A 209 5.30 23.31 8.46
C ALA A 209 5.27 24.84 8.49
N LYS A 210 5.70 25.51 7.42
CA LYS A 210 5.64 26.97 7.27
C LYS A 210 4.20 27.50 7.36
N HIS A 211 3.25 26.80 6.74
CA HIS A 211 1.83 27.18 6.80
C HIS A 211 1.22 26.95 8.19
N LEU A 212 1.57 25.86 8.86
CA LEU A 212 1.14 25.61 10.24
C LEU A 212 1.66 26.68 11.20
N ALA A 213 2.92 27.11 11.05
CA ALA A 213 3.49 28.21 11.83
C ALA A 213 2.73 29.53 11.57
N TYR A 214 2.35 29.79 10.31
CA TYR A 214 1.51 30.94 9.97
C TYR A 214 0.11 30.89 10.62
N ILE A 215 -0.54 29.72 10.61
CA ILE A 215 -1.83 29.52 11.29
C ILE A 215 -1.67 29.73 12.80
N ALA A 216 -0.66 29.10 13.41
CA ALA A 216 -0.39 29.21 14.84
C ALA A 216 -0.18 30.67 15.26
N GLY A 217 0.61 31.44 14.50
CA GLY A 217 0.81 32.87 14.73
C GLY A 217 -0.48 33.69 14.64
N LYS A 218 -1.41 33.34 13.74
CA LYS A 218 -2.72 34.01 13.64
C LYS A 218 -3.67 33.67 14.77
N GLU A 219 -3.60 32.46 15.30
CA GLU A 219 -4.44 32.01 16.42
C GLU A 219 -3.83 32.34 17.80
N GLY A 220 -2.63 32.92 17.84
CA GLY A 220 -1.93 33.24 19.09
C GLY A 220 -1.36 32.01 19.79
N VAL A 221 -1.07 30.95 19.03
CA VAL A 221 -0.48 29.69 19.50
C VAL A 221 1.02 29.72 19.22
N HIS A 222 1.82 29.38 20.22
CA HIS A 222 3.24 29.12 20.08
C HIS A 222 3.44 27.68 19.61
N LEU A 223 3.82 27.51 18.34
CA LEU A 223 4.17 26.24 17.74
C LEU A 223 5.67 26.19 17.50
N ASP A 224 6.36 25.27 18.16
CA ASP A 224 7.79 25.05 17.96
C ASP A 224 8.10 24.57 16.53
N HIS A 225 9.30 24.86 16.04
CA HIS A 225 9.73 24.49 14.69
C HIS A 225 9.71 22.97 14.50
N ASP A 226 10.23 22.23 15.48
CA ASP A 226 10.32 20.76 15.42
C ASP A 226 8.92 20.13 15.57
N ALA A 227 8.04 20.74 16.37
CA ALA A 227 6.64 20.37 16.44
C ALA A 227 5.92 20.54 15.09
N ALA A 228 6.13 21.67 14.40
CA ALA A 228 5.57 21.92 13.07
C ALA A 228 6.09 20.91 12.04
N GLY A 229 7.39 20.56 12.11
CA GLY A 229 8.01 19.53 11.31
C GLY A 229 7.39 18.14 11.54
N ALA A 230 7.24 17.74 12.80
CA ALA A 230 6.64 16.46 13.19
C ALA A 230 5.19 16.32 12.68
N ILE A 231 4.37 17.38 12.79
CA ILE A 231 3.00 17.39 12.24
C ILE A 231 3.05 17.27 10.71
N ALA A 232 3.95 18.00 10.04
CA ALA A 232 4.05 18.00 8.59
C ALA A 232 4.45 16.63 8.02
N VAL A 233 5.41 15.95 8.65
CA VAL A 233 5.81 14.58 8.29
C VAL A 233 4.65 13.61 8.54
N ALA A 234 3.99 13.71 9.69
CA ALA A 234 2.87 12.84 10.04
C ALA A 234 1.65 13.01 9.14
N ALA A 235 1.45 14.21 8.56
CA ALA A 235 0.38 14.51 7.64
C ALA A 235 0.62 14.00 6.20
N GLU A 236 1.80 13.47 5.90
CA GLU A 236 2.09 12.75 4.65
C GLU A 236 1.79 13.55 3.35
N GLY A 237 1.86 14.88 3.42
CA GLY A 237 1.58 15.78 2.30
C GLY A 237 0.12 16.22 2.16
N GLY A 238 -0.75 15.88 3.12
CA GLY A 238 -2.14 16.32 3.21
C GLY A 238 -2.31 17.52 4.15
N LEU A 239 -2.56 18.71 3.59
CA LEU A 239 -2.69 19.94 4.39
C LEU A 239 -3.90 19.90 5.33
N ARG A 240 -5.01 19.35 4.86
CA ARG A 240 -6.23 19.19 5.67
C ARG A 240 -5.96 18.38 6.94
N ASP A 241 -5.18 17.31 6.82
CA ASP A 241 -4.87 16.42 7.93
C ASP A 241 -3.89 17.11 8.88
N ALA A 242 -2.88 17.84 8.36
CA ALA A 242 -1.98 18.68 9.15
C ALA A 242 -2.71 19.77 9.97
N GLU A 243 -3.63 20.51 9.34
CA GLU A 243 -4.44 21.54 10.00
C GLU A 243 -5.36 20.93 11.07
N SER A 244 -5.89 19.73 10.83
CA SER A 244 -6.70 19.00 11.81
C SER A 244 -5.87 18.51 12.99
N MET A 245 -4.63 18.08 12.75
CA MET A 245 -3.70 17.71 13.83
C MET A 245 -3.33 18.91 14.70
N LEU A 246 -3.05 20.06 14.09
CA LEU A 246 -2.79 21.30 14.83
C LEU A 246 -4.00 21.72 15.69
N ASP A 247 -5.21 21.65 15.13
CA ASP A 247 -6.47 21.96 15.85
C ASP A 247 -6.65 21.07 17.09
N GLN A 248 -6.38 19.76 16.94
CA GLN A 248 -6.40 18.82 18.07
C GLN A 248 -5.34 19.15 19.11
N LEU A 249 -4.11 19.44 18.71
CA LEU A 249 -3.03 19.80 19.64
C LEU A 249 -3.35 21.07 20.43
N VAL A 250 -3.95 22.08 19.80
CA VAL A 250 -4.41 23.28 20.51
C VAL A 250 -5.46 22.93 21.57
N ALA A 251 -6.37 22.00 21.27
CA ALA A 251 -7.37 21.54 22.22
C ALA A 251 -6.78 20.74 23.39
N PHE A 252 -5.70 19.98 23.18
CA PHE A 252 -5.05 19.15 24.21
C PHE A 252 -3.99 19.89 25.03
N CYS A 253 -3.13 20.67 24.38
CA CYS A 253 -1.92 21.26 24.96
C CYS A 253 -2.09 22.75 25.28
N GLY A 254 -3.12 23.40 24.74
CA GLY A 254 -3.34 24.84 24.87
C GLY A 254 -2.52 25.65 23.87
N ASN A 255 -1.95 26.76 24.32
CA ASN A 255 -1.32 27.75 23.45
C ASN A 255 0.17 27.50 23.20
N THR A 256 0.75 26.43 23.74
CA THR A 256 2.17 26.10 23.56
C THR A 256 2.28 24.64 23.17
N ILE A 257 2.83 24.40 21.97
CA ILE A 257 2.92 23.09 21.35
C ILE A 257 4.40 22.81 21.06
N GLU A 258 4.94 21.84 21.77
CA GLU A 258 6.30 21.32 21.65
C GLU A 258 6.30 19.94 20.97
N GLU A 259 7.45 19.52 20.42
CA GLU A 259 7.58 18.26 19.67
C GLU A 259 7.10 17.04 20.48
N ASN A 260 7.54 16.91 21.73
CA ASN A 260 7.18 15.78 22.59
C ASN A 260 5.66 15.59 22.72
N GLN A 261 4.91 16.70 22.80
CA GLN A 261 3.46 16.66 22.90
C GLN A 261 2.82 16.15 21.60
N VAL A 262 3.37 16.55 20.44
CA VAL A 262 2.93 16.01 19.13
C VAL A 262 3.14 14.50 19.08
N LEU A 263 4.33 14.05 19.51
CA LEU A 263 4.68 12.64 19.48
C LEU A 263 3.83 11.81 20.45
N GLU A 264 3.49 12.33 21.62
CA GLU A 264 2.62 11.67 22.60
C GLU A 264 1.17 11.59 22.12
N VAL A 265 0.58 12.73 21.71
CA VAL A 265 -0.83 12.80 21.31
C VAL A 265 -1.14 11.90 20.12
N PHE A 266 -0.23 11.82 19.14
CA PHE A 266 -0.41 11.03 17.93
C PHE A 266 0.26 9.66 17.97
N GLY A 267 0.84 9.25 19.11
CA GLY A 267 1.52 7.96 19.25
C GLY A 267 2.70 7.77 18.29
N LEU A 268 3.36 8.87 17.90
CA LEU A 268 4.48 8.89 16.96
C LEU A 268 5.79 8.61 17.67
N THR A 269 6.74 8.05 16.93
CA THR A 269 8.08 7.76 17.43
C THR A 269 9.02 8.90 17.07
N ALA A 270 9.86 9.32 18.03
CA ALA A 270 10.89 10.33 17.77
C ALA A 270 11.97 9.78 16.82
N GLU A 271 12.55 10.63 15.98
CA GLU A 271 13.58 10.22 15.00
C GLU A 271 14.78 9.52 15.66
N HIS A 272 15.21 9.99 16.84
CA HIS A 272 16.36 9.41 17.55
C HIS A 272 16.12 7.96 18.00
N ILE A 273 14.86 7.56 18.25
CA ILE A 273 14.53 6.17 18.58
C ILE A 273 14.71 5.28 17.35
N VAL A 274 14.33 5.76 16.16
CA VAL A 274 14.51 5.04 14.90
C VAL A 274 15.99 4.86 14.57
N SER A 275 16.80 5.92 14.74
CA SER A 275 18.25 5.82 14.55
C SER A 275 18.90 4.88 15.58
N ASN A 276 18.45 4.91 16.84
CA ASN A 276 18.95 3.99 17.88
C ASN A 276 18.57 2.53 17.58
N LEU A 277 17.35 2.29 17.09
CA LEU A 277 16.90 0.97 16.66
C LEU A 277 17.76 0.47 15.49
N THR A 278 18.04 1.33 14.51
CA THR A 278 18.94 0.98 13.40
C THR A 278 20.33 0.65 13.93
N ARG A 279 20.89 1.47 14.83
CA ARG A 279 22.19 1.20 15.46
C ARG A 279 22.22 -0.14 16.20
N ALA A 280 21.16 -0.50 16.93
CA ALA A 280 21.05 -1.80 17.61
C ALA A 280 21.00 -2.97 16.62
N ILE A 281 20.28 -2.81 15.50
CA ILE A 281 20.25 -3.81 14.42
C ILE A 281 21.66 -3.98 13.81
N LEU A 282 22.38 -2.88 13.55
CA LEU A 282 23.71 -2.92 12.94
C LEU A 282 24.76 -3.52 13.87
N ARG A 283 24.66 -3.27 15.17
CA ARG A 283 25.55 -3.88 16.19
C ARG A 283 25.20 -5.35 16.48
N GLN A 284 24.19 -5.90 15.80
CA GLN A 284 23.70 -7.27 15.98
C GLN A 284 23.26 -7.57 17.42
N THR A 285 22.83 -6.54 18.15
CA THR A 285 22.39 -6.65 19.55
C THR A 285 20.87 -6.80 19.59
N ALA A 286 20.38 -8.04 19.40
CA ALA A 286 18.94 -8.32 19.42
C ALA A 286 18.27 -7.88 20.74
N ALA A 287 18.96 -8.03 21.88
CA ALA A 287 18.45 -7.59 23.18
C ALA A 287 18.12 -6.09 23.20
N ASP A 288 19.01 -5.24 22.68
CA ASP A 288 18.82 -3.79 22.65
C ASP A 288 17.67 -3.39 21.70
N ALA A 289 17.59 -4.03 20.53
CA ALA A 289 16.51 -3.79 19.57
C ALA A 289 15.14 -4.17 20.16
N LEU A 290 15.06 -5.33 20.85
CA LEU A 290 13.85 -5.78 21.53
C LEU A 290 13.47 -4.89 22.71
N ALA A 291 14.45 -4.37 23.47
CA ALA A 291 14.21 -3.44 24.56
C ALA A 291 13.57 -2.13 24.06
N ILE A 292 14.06 -1.60 22.93
CA ILE A 292 13.47 -0.41 22.30
C ILE A 292 12.01 -0.69 21.90
N VAL A 293 11.74 -1.80 21.22
CA VAL A 293 10.35 -2.17 20.84
C VAL A 293 9.45 -2.33 22.05
N HIS A 294 9.95 -2.95 23.12
CA HIS A 294 9.20 -3.07 24.36
C HIS A 294 8.85 -1.70 24.95
N GLN A 295 9.83 -0.79 25.04
CA GLN A 295 9.61 0.57 25.55
C GLN A 295 8.59 1.34 24.70
N GLN A 296 8.69 1.25 23.36
CA GLN A 296 7.71 1.91 22.48
C GLN A 296 6.31 1.32 22.62
N THR A 297 6.21 0.00 22.86
CA THR A 297 4.92 -0.65 23.11
C THR A 297 4.30 -0.19 24.42
N GLU A 298 5.08 -0.14 25.51
CA GLU A 298 4.61 0.36 26.82
C GLU A 298 4.20 1.84 26.76
N ALA A 299 4.89 2.63 25.94
CA ALA A 299 4.54 4.03 25.68
C ALA A 299 3.33 4.20 24.73
N GLY A 300 2.67 3.12 24.31
CA GLY A 300 1.47 3.15 23.48
C GLY A 300 1.70 3.63 22.04
N LYS A 301 2.93 3.53 21.52
CA LYS A 301 3.28 3.98 20.17
C LYS A 301 2.80 3.02 19.08
N ASP A 302 2.55 3.56 17.89
CA ASP A 302 2.14 2.73 16.75
C ASP A 302 3.33 1.96 16.17
N LEU A 303 3.37 0.65 16.41
CA LEU A 303 4.42 -0.24 15.91
C LEU A 303 4.42 -0.39 14.38
N THR A 304 3.27 -0.24 13.72
CA THR A 304 3.21 -0.23 12.25
C THR A 304 3.91 1.02 11.71
N LYS A 305 3.70 2.16 12.38
CA LYS A 305 4.38 3.40 12.02
C LYS A 305 5.88 3.35 12.33
N LEU A 306 6.27 2.81 13.48
CA LEU A 306 7.69 2.59 13.82
C LEU A 306 8.43 1.76 12.75
N LEU A 307 7.78 0.71 12.23
CA LEU A 307 8.35 -0.12 11.16
C LEU A 307 8.48 0.66 9.84
N GLY A 308 7.47 1.46 9.49
CA GLY A 308 7.52 2.35 8.33
C GLY A 308 8.61 3.43 8.45
N ASP A 309 8.76 4.02 9.64
CA ASP A 309 9.81 5.01 9.93
C ASP A 309 11.20 4.37 9.84
N LEU A 310 11.36 3.14 10.33
CA LEU A 310 12.59 2.34 10.16
C LEU A 310 12.90 2.11 8.67
N LEU A 311 11.91 1.67 7.88
CA LEU A 311 12.09 1.46 6.44
C LEU A 311 12.47 2.76 5.71
N GLY A 312 11.82 3.87 6.07
CA GLY A 312 12.13 5.21 5.56
C GLY A 312 13.55 5.64 5.90
N PHE A 313 14.00 5.39 7.13
CA PHE A 313 15.37 5.68 7.56
C PHE A 313 16.40 4.84 6.79
N LEU A 314 16.14 3.54 6.59
CA LEU A 314 17.00 2.65 5.79
C LEU A 314 17.08 3.09 4.31
N ARG A 315 15.95 3.52 3.71
CA ARG A 315 15.94 4.13 2.37
C ARG A 315 16.82 5.38 2.35
N ASN A 316 16.69 6.26 3.36
CA ASN A 316 17.48 7.49 3.43
C ASN A 316 18.98 7.19 3.56
N LEU A 317 19.37 6.16 4.32
CA LEU A 317 20.76 5.67 4.35
C LEU A 317 21.24 5.25 2.96
N LEU A 318 20.42 4.50 2.22
CA LEU A 318 20.79 4.02 0.88
C LEU A 318 21.01 5.19 -0.09
N ILE A 319 20.09 6.15 -0.10
CA ILE A 319 20.17 7.34 -0.94
C ILE A 319 21.39 8.18 -0.54
N TYR A 320 21.61 8.40 0.76
CA TYR A 320 22.76 9.16 1.25
C TYR A 320 24.11 8.55 0.81
N LYS A 321 24.22 7.22 0.75
CA LYS A 321 25.44 6.55 0.24
C LYS A 321 25.67 6.76 -1.25
N ILE A 322 24.62 6.99 -2.04
CA ILE A 322 24.70 7.21 -3.49
C ILE A 322 24.95 8.69 -3.78
N ASP A 323 24.15 9.57 -3.18
CA ASP A 323 24.27 11.02 -3.28
C ASP A 323 23.88 11.70 -1.95
N PRO A 324 24.87 12.16 -1.17
CA PRO A 324 24.65 12.89 0.07
C PRO A 324 23.88 14.21 -0.10
N GLN A 325 23.83 14.79 -1.30
CA GLN A 325 23.18 16.08 -1.56
C GLN A 325 21.68 15.92 -1.83
N SER A 326 21.25 14.77 -2.36
CA SER A 326 19.87 14.52 -2.76
C SER A 326 18.85 14.65 -1.61
N LEU A 327 19.27 14.48 -0.35
CA LEU A 327 18.36 14.50 0.79
C LEU A 327 18.34 15.83 1.56
N ARG A 328 19.17 16.82 1.21
CA ARG A 328 19.36 18.04 2.03
C ARG A 328 18.07 18.78 2.39
N GLU A 329 17.08 18.78 1.51
CA GLU A 329 15.81 19.49 1.73
C GLU A 329 14.70 18.58 2.31
N GLU A 330 14.90 17.26 2.32
CA GLU A 330 13.89 16.28 2.72
C GLU A 330 14.01 15.83 4.18
N ILE A 331 15.19 15.96 4.79
CA ILE A 331 15.48 15.42 6.14
C ILE A 331 15.84 16.51 7.15
N SER A 332 15.60 16.24 8.43
CA SER A 332 16.03 17.08 9.54
C SER A 332 17.57 17.07 9.70
N ASP A 333 18.12 18.10 10.36
CA ASP A 333 19.55 18.14 10.69
C ASP A 333 19.94 16.98 11.63
N HIS A 334 19.06 16.59 12.55
CA HIS A 334 19.26 15.46 13.45
C HIS A 334 19.33 14.13 12.69
N ALA A 335 18.41 13.89 11.76
CA ALA A 335 18.45 12.72 10.89
C ALA A 335 19.73 12.70 10.05
N ARG A 336 20.15 13.85 9.50
CA ARG A 336 21.38 13.95 8.70
C ARG A 336 22.62 13.51 9.48
N VAL A 337 22.77 13.96 10.74
CA VAL A 337 23.89 13.56 11.60
C VAL A 337 23.89 12.05 11.85
N ALA A 338 22.71 11.46 12.10
CA ALA A 338 22.59 10.02 12.28
C ALA A 338 22.92 9.22 11.01
N LEU A 339 22.53 9.72 9.82
CA LEU A 339 22.88 9.10 8.54
C LEU A 339 24.40 9.14 8.29
N GLU A 340 25.03 10.28 8.57
CA GLU A 340 26.48 10.47 8.41
C GLU A 340 27.29 9.52 9.31
N GLU A 341 26.83 9.26 10.53
CA GLU A 341 27.43 8.28 11.44
C GLU A 341 27.26 6.83 10.97
N LEU A 342 26.06 6.45 10.49
CA LEU A 342 25.70 5.05 10.23
C LEU A 342 26.04 4.60 8.81
N ALA A 343 26.10 5.50 7.83
CA ALA A 343 26.36 5.15 6.42
C ALA A 343 27.68 4.41 6.17
N PRO A 344 28.82 4.71 6.84
CA PRO A 344 30.07 3.98 6.66
C PRO A 344 30.05 2.56 7.24
N ALA A 345 29.20 2.30 8.25
CA ALA A 345 29.18 1.05 9.00
C ALA A 345 28.47 -0.10 8.25
N LEU A 346 27.77 0.20 7.16
CA LEU A 346 26.89 -0.76 6.50
C LEU A 346 27.30 -0.97 5.05
N ASP A 347 27.50 -2.22 4.62
CA ASP A 347 27.67 -2.50 3.19
C ASP A 347 26.36 -2.28 2.42
N THR A 348 26.46 -1.88 1.15
CA THR A 348 25.28 -1.61 0.31
C THR A 348 24.49 -2.90 0.05
N LYS A 349 25.13 -4.08 -0.10
CA LYS A 349 24.40 -5.36 -0.24
C LYS A 349 23.67 -5.72 1.05
N GLN A 350 24.27 -5.46 2.21
CA GLN A 350 23.64 -5.68 3.52
C GLN A 350 22.43 -4.76 3.73
N LEU A 351 22.55 -3.48 3.36
CA LEU A 351 21.45 -2.52 3.45
C LEU A 351 20.25 -2.92 2.58
N LEU A 352 20.50 -3.37 1.34
CA LEU A 352 19.43 -3.84 0.46
C LEU A 352 18.70 -5.07 1.02
N ARG A 353 19.45 -6.06 1.55
CA ARG A 353 18.86 -7.23 2.24
C ARG A 353 18.01 -6.82 3.45
N LEU A 354 18.48 -5.84 4.22
CA LEU A 354 17.74 -5.33 5.38
C LEU A 354 16.45 -4.62 4.97
N ILE A 355 16.48 -3.80 3.92
CA ILE A 355 15.31 -3.13 3.37
C ILE A 355 14.28 -4.16 2.90
N GLU A 356 14.72 -5.19 2.16
CA GLU A 356 13.84 -6.25 1.66
C GLU A 356 13.16 -7.03 2.80
N ALA A 357 13.94 -7.47 3.79
CA ALA A 357 13.42 -8.18 4.96
C ALA A 357 12.42 -7.32 5.77
N THR A 358 12.72 -6.03 5.95
CA THR A 358 11.86 -5.09 6.67
C THR A 358 10.56 -4.82 5.91
N SER A 359 10.64 -4.64 4.58
CA SER A 359 9.48 -4.38 3.72
C SER A 359 8.51 -5.57 3.65
N GLN A 360 9.02 -6.80 3.65
CA GLN A 360 8.17 -8.00 3.67
C GLN A 360 7.34 -8.10 4.96
N VAL A 361 7.90 -7.63 6.08
CA VAL A 361 7.21 -7.58 7.37
C VAL A 361 6.16 -6.48 7.38
N GLU A 362 6.45 -5.32 6.80
CA GLU A 362 5.51 -4.19 6.72
C GLU A 362 4.20 -4.59 6.02
N ALA A 363 4.27 -5.39 4.96
CA ALA A 363 3.10 -5.90 4.24
C ALA A 363 2.20 -6.79 5.11
N THR A 364 2.77 -7.51 6.09
CA THR A 364 2.05 -8.50 6.91
C THR A 364 1.64 -7.96 8.27
N ILE A 365 2.42 -7.06 8.89
CA ILE A 365 2.19 -6.54 10.24
C ILE A 365 0.85 -5.79 10.35
N LYS A 366 0.38 -5.18 9.26
CA LYS A 366 -0.89 -4.43 9.23
C LYS A 366 -2.09 -5.29 9.64
N TRP A 367 -2.07 -6.57 9.29
CA TRP A 367 -3.15 -7.53 9.55
C TRP A 367 -2.85 -8.48 10.71
N ALA A 368 -1.70 -8.30 11.37
CA ALA A 368 -1.26 -9.18 12.42
C ALA A 368 -2.08 -8.99 13.70
N PRO A 369 -2.56 -10.07 14.35
CA PRO A 369 -3.30 -9.98 15.60
C PRO A 369 -2.42 -9.51 16.77
N ASN A 370 -1.12 -9.83 16.72
CA ASN A 370 -0.12 -9.35 17.68
C ASN A 370 1.04 -8.70 16.93
N LYS A 371 0.93 -7.38 16.73
CA LYS A 371 1.94 -6.57 16.02
C LYS A 371 3.31 -6.60 16.71
N LYS A 372 3.34 -6.60 18.05
CA LYS A 372 4.58 -6.65 18.85
C LYS A 372 5.38 -7.91 18.51
N LEU A 373 4.75 -9.09 18.62
CA LEU A 373 5.40 -10.36 18.33
C LEU A 373 5.95 -10.41 16.89
N HIS A 374 5.19 -9.90 15.92
CA HIS A 374 5.63 -9.88 14.51
C HIS A 374 6.85 -9.00 14.31
N LEU A 375 6.87 -7.81 14.94
CA LEU A 375 8.00 -6.91 14.87
C LEU A 375 9.24 -7.49 15.58
N GLU A 376 9.07 -8.13 16.73
CA GLU A 376 10.17 -8.77 17.46
C GLU A 376 10.81 -9.90 16.63
N ILE A 377 10.00 -10.78 16.04
CA ILE A 377 10.48 -11.85 15.16
C ILE A 377 11.18 -11.27 13.92
N ALA A 378 10.62 -10.22 13.34
CA ALA A 378 11.19 -9.54 12.17
C ALA A 378 12.58 -8.98 12.47
N LEU A 379 12.75 -8.30 13.60
CA LEU A 379 14.04 -7.72 14.01
C LEU A 379 15.08 -8.81 14.28
N ILE A 380 14.69 -9.91 14.93
CA ILE A 380 15.58 -11.05 15.16
C ILE A 380 16.06 -11.64 13.83
N ARG A 381 15.12 -11.88 12.89
CA ARG A 381 15.45 -12.39 11.55
C ARG A 381 16.36 -11.42 10.79
N ALA A 382 16.05 -10.14 10.81
CA ALA A 382 16.86 -9.11 10.15
C ALA A 382 18.31 -9.09 10.68
N ILE A 383 18.48 -9.17 12.00
CA ILE A 383 19.81 -9.25 12.63
C ILE A 383 20.54 -10.54 12.23
N GLN A 384 19.86 -11.67 12.19
CA GLN A 384 20.43 -12.95 11.74
C GLN A 384 20.87 -12.89 10.28
N THR A 385 20.06 -12.35 9.37
CA THR A 385 20.41 -12.18 7.95
C THR A 385 21.63 -11.28 7.76
N LEU A 386 21.82 -10.27 8.62
CA LEU A 386 23.03 -9.44 8.59
C LEU A 386 24.28 -10.19 9.06
N SER A 387 24.12 -11.22 9.90
CA SER A 387 25.21 -12.07 10.39
C SER A 387 25.59 -13.21 9.44
N GLU A 388 24.78 -13.49 8.42
CA GLU A 388 25.11 -14.49 7.41
C GLU A 388 26.32 -14.03 6.59
N VAL A 389 27.43 -14.74 6.82
CA VAL A 389 28.67 -14.59 6.05
C VAL A 389 28.37 -14.99 4.61
N SER A 390 28.64 -14.09 3.65
CA SER A 390 28.51 -14.43 2.24
C SER A 390 29.51 -15.53 1.88
N LEU A 391 29.12 -16.43 0.97
CA LEU A 391 30.05 -17.42 0.39
C LEU A 391 31.31 -16.75 -0.18
N GLU A 392 31.18 -15.53 -0.71
CA GLU A 392 32.30 -14.68 -1.14
C GLU A 392 33.31 -14.44 0.00
N ASN A 393 32.87 -14.05 1.19
CA ASN A 393 33.75 -13.83 2.35
C ASN A 393 34.42 -15.13 2.84
N VAL A 394 33.74 -16.28 2.72
CA VAL A 394 34.31 -17.59 3.06
C VAL A 394 35.36 -17.99 2.03
N ILE A 395 35.10 -17.76 0.75
CA ILE A 395 36.04 -18.03 -0.34
C ILE A 395 37.27 -17.14 -0.22
N ASP A 396 37.10 -15.83 0.02
CA ASP A 396 38.20 -14.89 0.23
C ASP A 396 39.05 -15.26 1.46
N ALA A 397 38.43 -15.71 2.55
CA ALA A 397 39.15 -16.18 3.73
C ALA A 397 39.96 -17.47 3.44
N LEU A 398 39.39 -18.39 2.66
CA LEU A 398 40.06 -19.64 2.24
C LEU A 398 41.20 -19.38 1.24
N GLU A 399 41.06 -18.42 0.34
CA GLU A 399 42.12 -18.01 -0.60
C GLU A 399 43.27 -17.31 0.12
N ASN A 400 42.98 -16.47 1.12
CA ASN A 400 43.98 -15.82 1.97
C ASN A 400 44.75 -16.84 2.84
N LEU A 401 44.08 -17.87 3.37
CA LEU A 401 44.74 -18.95 4.11
C LEU A 401 45.64 -19.82 3.22
N ARG A 402 45.28 -19.98 1.94
CA ARG A 402 46.10 -20.70 0.95
C ARG A 402 47.33 -19.92 0.49
N THR A 403 47.30 -18.59 0.58
CA THR A 403 48.45 -17.74 0.21
C THR A 403 49.42 -17.51 1.38
N SER A 404 49.00 -17.77 2.61
CA SER A 404 49.82 -17.64 3.82
C SER A 404 50.42 -18.97 4.32
N ASP A 405 50.94 -19.82 3.42
CA ASP A 405 51.62 -21.07 3.80
C ASP A 405 53.15 -20.92 3.70
N SER A 406 53.73 -20.31 4.73
CA SER A 406 55.13 -20.51 5.09
C SER A 406 55.19 -20.98 6.54
N LEU A 407 54.95 -22.28 6.75
CA LEU A 407 55.27 -22.96 7.99
C LEU A 407 56.63 -23.68 7.85
N PRO A 408 57.47 -23.74 8.90
CA PRO A 408 58.82 -24.30 8.82
C PRO A 408 58.76 -25.82 8.68
N ALA A 409 59.54 -26.36 7.74
CA ALA A 409 59.72 -27.79 7.55
C ALA A 409 60.54 -28.39 8.70
N GLU A 410 59.91 -29.18 9.57
CA GLU A 410 60.63 -30.14 10.42
C GLU A 410 60.83 -31.46 9.66
N GLU A 411 62.06 -31.97 9.72
CA GLU A 411 62.55 -33.18 9.06
C GLU A 411 61.81 -34.45 9.52
N TYR A 412 61.23 -35.17 8.56
CA TYR A 412 60.71 -36.52 8.78
C TYR A 412 61.83 -37.54 8.54
N ARG A 413 62.27 -38.27 9.59
CA ARG A 413 63.15 -39.44 9.45
C ARG A 413 62.34 -40.65 8.94
N PRO A 414 62.89 -41.49 8.04
CA PRO A 414 62.20 -42.67 7.55
C PRO A 414 62.27 -43.82 8.56
N ILE A 415 61.14 -44.46 8.82
CA ILE A 415 61.03 -45.73 9.56
C ILE A 415 60.86 -46.86 8.53
N ASP A 416 61.64 -47.92 8.73
CA ASP A 416 61.73 -49.13 7.89
C ASP A 416 60.39 -49.90 7.79
N PRO A 417 60.12 -50.62 6.68
CA PRO A 417 58.82 -51.22 6.41
C PRO A 417 58.72 -52.64 6.96
N GLY A 418 57.81 -52.88 7.91
CA GLY A 418 57.62 -54.25 8.39
C GLY A 418 56.56 -54.44 9.47
N GLU A 419 55.30 -54.06 9.24
CA GLU A 419 54.13 -54.84 9.68
C GLU A 419 52.84 -54.24 9.10
N ARG A 420 52.14 -55.01 8.26
CA ARG A 420 50.85 -54.63 7.70
C ARG A 420 49.77 -54.84 8.75
N VAL A 421 49.26 -53.74 9.30
CA VAL A 421 47.90 -53.64 9.82
C VAL A 421 47.20 -52.60 8.97
N SER A 422 46.15 -53.00 8.24
CA SER A 422 45.33 -52.11 7.42
C SER A 422 44.20 -51.49 8.26
N PRO A 423 44.13 -50.17 8.43
CA PRO A 423 42.93 -49.47 8.87
C PRO A 423 42.18 -48.86 7.68
N THR A 424 40.92 -49.29 7.57
CA THR A 424 39.73 -48.58 7.08
C THR A 424 39.90 -47.19 6.46
N HIS A 425 39.65 -47.13 5.14
CA HIS A 425 39.22 -45.93 4.42
C HIS A 425 37.83 -45.45 4.91
N PRO A 426 37.58 -44.14 5.02
CA PRO A 426 36.23 -43.59 4.98
C PRO A 426 35.64 -43.78 3.57
N PRO A 427 34.36 -44.14 3.42
CA PRO A 427 33.77 -44.36 2.12
C PRO A 427 33.57 -43.03 1.36
N PRO A 428 33.60 -43.06 0.01
CA PRO A 428 33.40 -41.88 -0.83
C PRO A 428 31.92 -41.44 -0.82
N LEU A 429 31.71 -40.14 -1.11
CA LEU A 429 30.40 -39.59 -1.49
C LEU A 429 29.73 -40.48 -2.56
N PRO A 430 28.45 -40.86 -2.40
CA PRO A 430 27.77 -41.61 -3.44
C PRO A 430 27.49 -40.69 -4.63
N VAL A 431 28.04 -41.10 -5.76
CA VAL A 431 27.60 -40.72 -7.11
C VAL A 431 26.12 -41.05 -7.24
N GLU A 432 25.31 -40.07 -7.64
CA GLU A 432 23.90 -40.26 -8.01
C GLU A 432 23.80 -41.37 -9.07
N THR A 433 23.37 -42.53 -8.60
CA THR A 433 23.11 -43.68 -9.45
C THR A 433 21.61 -43.70 -9.69
N LYS A 434 21.21 -43.47 -10.94
CA LYS A 434 19.86 -43.80 -11.43
C LYS A 434 19.56 -45.23 -11.02
N THR A 435 18.68 -45.40 -10.03
CA THR A 435 18.22 -46.71 -9.60
C THR A 435 16.72 -46.73 -9.84
N GLU A 436 16.32 -47.26 -10.99
CA GLU A 436 15.01 -47.89 -11.14
C GLU A 436 14.94 -49.02 -10.11
N VAL A 437 14.01 -48.92 -9.15
CA VAL A 437 13.64 -50.04 -8.29
C VAL A 437 12.15 -50.28 -8.46
N SER A 438 11.85 -51.44 -9.02
CA SER A 438 10.51 -51.99 -9.15
C SER A 438 10.15 -52.86 -7.93
N GLY A 439 8.98 -52.56 -7.34
CA GLY A 439 8.12 -53.47 -6.56
C GLY A 439 8.29 -53.50 -5.03
N PRO A 440 7.26 -53.86 -4.23
CA PRO A 440 6.03 -54.57 -4.60
C PRO A 440 4.71 -53.93 -4.07
N GLU A 441 3.78 -53.61 -4.97
CA GLU A 441 2.31 -53.66 -4.85
C GLU A 441 1.76 -52.93 -6.09
N GLU A 442 0.75 -53.50 -6.75
CA GLU A 442 0.20 -52.98 -8.00
C GLU A 442 -0.14 -51.48 -7.88
N TRP A 443 0.42 -50.69 -8.79
CA TRP A 443 0.33 -49.23 -8.91
C TRP A 443 -1.06 -48.66 -8.49
N ALA A 444 -1.19 -48.27 -7.22
CA ALA A 444 -2.44 -47.76 -6.64
C ALA A 444 -2.60 -46.22 -6.77
N TRP A 445 -1.61 -45.52 -7.33
CA TRP A 445 -1.69 -44.07 -7.56
C TRP A 445 -2.93 -43.60 -8.35
N PRO A 446 -3.42 -44.32 -9.38
CA PRO A 446 -4.64 -43.95 -10.09
C PRO A 446 -5.88 -44.12 -9.22
N GLN A 447 -5.85 -45.06 -8.26
CA GLN A 447 -6.93 -45.27 -7.29
C GLN A 447 -6.93 -44.16 -6.23
N VAL A 448 -5.75 -43.74 -5.76
CA VAL A 448 -5.57 -42.54 -4.91
C VAL A 448 -6.09 -41.30 -5.64
N MET A 449 -5.67 -41.07 -6.89
CA MET A 449 -6.13 -39.94 -7.71
C MET A 449 -7.64 -39.99 -7.98
N ALA A 450 -8.22 -41.17 -8.19
CA ALA A 450 -9.67 -41.34 -8.36
C ALA A 450 -10.44 -41.05 -7.06
N ALA A 451 -9.94 -41.51 -5.91
CA ALA A 451 -10.54 -41.25 -4.61
C ALA A 451 -10.45 -39.76 -4.22
N VAL A 452 -9.30 -39.11 -4.49
CA VAL A 452 -9.16 -37.66 -4.32
C VAL A 452 -10.12 -36.90 -5.24
N ARG A 453 -10.26 -37.33 -6.50
CA ARG A 453 -11.20 -36.71 -7.46
C ARG A 453 -12.66 -36.83 -7.03
N ALA A 454 -13.04 -37.92 -6.36
CA ALA A 454 -14.37 -38.09 -5.80
C ALA A 454 -14.63 -37.22 -4.55
N ARG A 455 -13.62 -37.03 -3.68
CA ARG A 455 -13.77 -36.28 -2.42
C ARG A 455 -13.55 -34.77 -2.55
N ARG A 456 -12.58 -34.36 -3.36
CA ARG A 456 -12.13 -32.97 -3.52
C ARG A 456 -11.68 -32.71 -4.97
N PRO A 457 -12.60 -32.44 -5.91
CA PRO A 457 -12.27 -32.23 -7.32
C PRO A 457 -11.25 -31.10 -7.57
N LEU A 458 -11.26 -30.07 -6.72
CA LEU A 458 -10.44 -28.86 -6.89
C LEU A 458 -8.94 -29.10 -6.70
N ILE A 459 -8.53 -30.04 -5.83
CA ILE A 459 -7.10 -30.27 -5.52
C ILE A 459 -6.43 -31.25 -6.50
N VAL A 460 -7.22 -31.96 -7.32
CA VAL A 460 -6.70 -32.93 -8.31
C VAL A 460 -5.80 -32.24 -9.33
N SER A 461 -6.20 -31.05 -9.79
CA SER A 461 -5.41 -30.25 -10.73
C SER A 461 -4.00 -29.93 -10.22
N TRP A 462 -3.83 -29.86 -8.91
CA TRP A 462 -2.52 -29.64 -8.27
C TRP A 462 -1.74 -30.93 -8.05
N LEU A 463 -2.37 -32.11 -8.10
CA LEU A 463 -1.72 -33.42 -7.93
C LEU A 463 -1.34 -34.08 -9.26
N GLU A 464 -1.94 -33.66 -10.37
CA GLU A 464 -1.64 -34.18 -11.71
C GLU A 464 -0.16 -34.11 -12.13
N PRO A 465 0.62 -33.06 -11.79
CA PRO A 465 2.05 -33.02 -12.12
C PRO A 465 2.92 -33.82 -11.13
N ALA A 466 2.35 -34.45 -10.10
CA ALA A 466 3.09 -35.14 -9.07
C ALA A 466 3.55 -36.53 -9.52
N THR A 467 4.81 -36.86 -9.24
CA THR A 467 5.34 -38.22 -9.38
C THR A 467 5.52 -38.85 -8.01
N PRO A 468 4.77 -39.91 -7.67
CA PRO A 468 4.91 -40.58 -6.38
C PRO A 468 6.14 -41.48 -6.34
N PHE A 469 6.83 -41.48 -5.20
CA PHE A 469 7.82 -42.50 -4.87
C PHE A 469 7.83 -42.79 -3.36
N TYR A 470 8.31 -43.97 -3.00
CA TYR A 470 8.31 -44.49 -1.63
C TYR A 470 9.74 -44.57 -1.10
N PRO A 471 10.24 -43.58 -0.35
CA PRO A 471 11.57 -43.66 0.24
C PRO A 471 11.63 -44.67 1.38
N GLU A 472 10.54 -44.82 2.15
CA GLU A 472 10.48 -45.61 3.38
C GLU A 472 9.06 -46.17 3.60
N ARG A 473 8.92 -47.27 4.37
CA ARG A 473 7.60 -47.83 4.71
C ARG A 473 6.80 -46.84 5.56
N GLY A 474 5.63 -46.41 5.06
CA GLY A 474 4.72 -45.50 5.75
C GLY A 474 4.85 -44.01 5.38
N THR A 475 5.76 -43.66 4.46
CA THR A 475 5.89 -42.29 3.93
C THR A 475 5.72 -42.29 2.42
N LEU A 476 4.78 -41.50 1.91
CA LEU A 476 4.55 -41.26 0.49
C LEU A 476 5.16 -39.91 0.11
N LYS A 477 6.21 -39.93 -0.72
CA LYS A 477 6.79 -38.70 -1.28
C LYS A 477 6.24 -38.40 -2.66
N LEU A 478 5.86 -37.15 -2.86
CA LEU A 478 5.37 -36.62 -4.13
C LEU A 478 6.34 -35.59 -4.66
N ALA A 479 7.02 -35.94 -5.75
CA ALA A 479 7.97 -35.08 -6.41
C ALA A 479 7.26 -34.22 -7.48
N PHE A 480 7.55 -32.93 -7.48
CA PHE A 480 6.99 -31.93 -8.39
C PHE A 480 8.10 -31.27 -9.22
N PRO A 481 7.82 -30.87 -10.47
CA PRO A 481 8.70 -29.97 -11.21
C PRO A 481 8.91 -28.64 -10.46
N SER A 482 10.11 -28.06 -10.56
CA SER A 482 10.50 -26.85 -9.83
C SER A 482 9.65 -25.60 -10.12
N ASP A 483 8.88 -25.57 -11.22
CA ASP A 483 7.93 -24.51 -11.56
C ASP A 483 6.55 -24.65 -10.86
N GLN A 484 6.32 -25.73 -10.12
CA GLN A 484 5.05 -26.05 -9.44
C GLN A 484 5.05 -25.71 -7.94
N SER A 485 5.84 -24.72 -7.50
CA SER A 485 5.93 -24.31 -6.08
C SER A 485 4.57 -23.93 -5.48
N ILE A 486 3.67 -23.34 -6.27
CA ILE A 486 2.30 -22.96 -5.88
C ILE A 486 1.44 -24.21 -5.60
N ALA A 487 1.62 -25.28 -6.39
CA ALA A 487 0.90 -26.53 -6.19
C ALA A 487 1.35 -27.20 -4.88
N VAL A 488 2.66 -27.24 -4.62
CA VAL A 488 3.23 -27.77 -3.38
C VAL A 488 2.76 -26.98 -2.16
N GLU A 489 2.80 -25.65 -2.21
CA GLU A 489 2.33 -24.80 -1.10
C GLU A 489 0.84 -25.03 -0.80
N SER A 490 0.04 -25.18 -1.86
CA SER A 490 -1.40 -25.35 -1.71
C SER A 490 -1.79 -26.76 -1.23
N LEU A 491 -1.06 -27.80 -1.63
CA LEU A 491 -1.23 -29.17 -1.12
C LEU A 491 -0.70 -29.34 0.31
N SER A 492 0.34 -28.58 0.69
CA SER A 492 0.92 -28.57 2.04
C SER A 492 0.03 -27.92 3.10
N ARG A 493 -1.09 -27.30 2.71
CA ARG A 493 -2.06 -26.73 3.66
C ARG A 493 -2.65 -27.85 4.54
N PRO A 494 -2.79 -27.65 5.87
CA PRO A 494 -3.19 -28.71 6.80
C PRO A 494 -4.49 -29.45 6.43
N ASN A 495 -5.46 -28.74 5.83
CA ASN A 495 -6.73 -29.33 5.43
C ASN A 495 -6.59 -30.25 4.21
N ASN A 496 -5.70 -29.92 3.28
CA ASN A 496 -5.46 -30.73 2.07
C ASN A 496 -4.55 -31.92 2.41
N LEU A 497 -3.50 -31.67 3.20
CA LEU A 497 -2.55 -32.70 3.62
C LEU A 497 -3.24 -33.83 4.41
N ARG A 498 -4.14 -33.48 5.36
CA ARG A 498 -4.94 -34.48 6.09
C ARG A 498 -5.79 -35.35 5.18
N ILE A 499 -6.48 -34.75 4.21
CA ILE A 499 -7.35 -35.49 3.27
C ILE A 499 -6.52 -36.45 2.42
N LEU A 500 -5.32 -36.04 2.00
CA LEU A 500 -4.43 -36.89 1.20
C LEU A 500 -3.84 -38.03 2.02
N GLU A 501 -3.47 -37.80 3.28
CA GLU A 501 -3.03 -38.84 4.23
C GLU A 501 -4.16 -39.82 4.56
N GLU A 502 -5.40 -39.35 4.73
CA GLU A 502 -6.58 -40.19 4.91
C GLU A 502 -6.84 -41.07 3.68
N VAL A 503 -6.82 -40.49 2.48
CA VAL A 503 -7.02 -41.25 1.23
C VAL A 503 -5.89 -42.24 1.00
N ALA A 504 -4.64 -41.85 1.26
CA ALA A 504 -3.50 -42.76 1.18
C ALA A 504 -3.64 -43.92 2.17
N SER A 505 -4.06 -43.64 3.41
CA SER A 505 -4.27 -44.65 4.45
C SER A 505 -5.42 -45.62 4.13
N GLU A 506 -6.48 -45.15 3.49
CA GLU A 506 -7.60 -46.01 3.06
C GLU A 506 -7.23 -46.93 1.88
N ILE A 507 -6.48 -46.41 0.91
CA ILE A 507 -6.17 -47.15 -0.33
C ILE A 507 -4.97 -48.07 -0.15
N LEU A 508 -3.91 -47.61 0.53
CA LEU A 508 -2.66 -48.35 0.70
C LEU A 508 -2.63 -49.18 2.00
N GLY A 509 -3.57 -48.94 2.91
CA GLY A 509 -3.63 -49.62 4.21
C GLY A 509 -2.53 -49.17 5.18
N GLY A 510 -2.89 -48.99 6.45
CA GLY A 510 -1.97 -48.48 7.48
C GLY A 510 -1.91 -46.95 7.54
N SER A 511 -1.08 -46.40 8.42
CA SER A 511 -0.91 -44.95 8.57
C SER A 511 0.15 -44.43 7.61
N TRP A 512 -0.21 -43.47 6.76
CA TRP A 512 0.70 -42.88 5.78
C TRP A 512 0.92 -41.40 6.04
N LYS A 513 2.18 -40.98 6.00
CA LYS A 513 2.59 -39.56 6.03
C LYS A 513 2.93 -39.09 4.62
N LEU A 514 2.48 -37.89 4.24
CA LEU A 514 2.82 -37.30 2.94
C LEU A 514 3.90 -36.24 3.06
N GLU A 515 4.86 -36.29 2.13
CA GLU A 515 5.91 -35.28 1.98
C GLU A 515 6.02 -34.84 0.53
N PHE A 516 6.25 -33.54 0.32
CA PHE A 516 6.32 -32.93 -1.00
C PHE A 516 7.74 -32.42 -1.24
N GLU A 517 8.28 -32.66 -2.42
CA GLU A 517 9.60 -32.14 -2.81
C GLU A 517 9.58 -31.59 -4.24
N LEU A 518 10.31 -30.50 -4.46
CA LEU A 518 10.56 -29.97 -5.79
C LEU A 518 11.85 -30.60 -6.32
N ARG A 519 11.83 -31.07 -7.57
CA ARG A 519 13.04 -31.55 -8.23
C ARG A 519 13.22 -30.95 -9.63
N ASP A 520 14.46 -30.61 -9.93
CA ASP A 520 14.89 -30.09 -11.23
C ASP A 520 15.02 -31.19 -12.31
N ASP A 521 15.07 -32.47 -11.91
CA ASP A 521 15.18 -33.62 -12.82
C ASP A 521 13.85 -34.01 -13.49
N LEU A 522 12.72 -33.51 -12.98
CA LEU A 522 11.37 -33.74 -13.51
C LEU A 522 11.01 -32.66 -14.54
N SER A 523 11.48 -32.85 -15.78
CA SER A 523 11.02 -32.02 -16.91
C SER A 523 9.63 -32.46 -17.39
N VAL A 524 8.72 -31.49 -17.58
CA VAL A 524 7.41 -31.73 -18.19
C VAL A 524 7.62 -32.25 -19.61
N ALA A 525 7.38 -33.55 -19.83
CA ALA A 525 7.31 -34.11 -21.17
C ALA A 525 6.15 -33.45 -21.94
N ARG A 526 6.45 -32.39 -22.70
CA ARG A 526 5.61 -31.95 -23.80
C ARG A 526 5.51 -33.12 -24.78
N VAL A 527 4.37 -33.80 -24.81
CA VAL A 527 4.03 -34.70 -25.90
C VAL A 527 3.93 -33.85 -27.18
N LYS A 528 5.03 -33.76 -27.93
CA LYS A 528 4.99 -33.46 -29.35
C LYS A 528 4.52 -34.74 -30.05
N SER A 529 3.26 -34.81 -30.45
CA SER A 529 2.90 -35.63 -31.60
C SER A 529 3.13 -34.79 -32.85
N GLU A 530 4.19 -35.10 -33.58
CA GLU A 530 4.40 -34.63 -34.95
C GLU A 530 3.21 -35.05 -35.82
N LEU A 531 2.60 -34.09 -36.51
CA LEU A 531 1.96 -34.20 -37.82
C LEU A 531 1.42 -32.81 -38.17
N SER A 532 2.17 -32.06 -39.00
CA SER A 532 1.57 -30.97 -39.76
C SER A 532 0.51 -31.56 -40.70
N PRO A 533 -0.70 -31.00 -40.75
CA PRO A 533 -1.11 -30.40 -42.03
C PRO A 533 -2.03 -29.18 -41.87
N GLY A 534 -1.68 -28.10 -42.60
CA GLY A 534 -2.61 -27.15 -43.24
C GLY A 534 -3.62 -26.35 -42.38
N PRO A 535 -4.18 -25.26 -42.91
CA PRO A 535 -5.23 -24.52 -42.24
C PRO A 535 -6.52 -25.37 -42.27
N ILE A 536 -6.91 -25.94 -41.13
CA ILE A 536 -8.21 -26.60 -41.00
C ILE A 536 -9.26 -25.51 -40.76
N ASP A 537 -10.16 -25.41 -41.72
CA ASP A 537 -11.31 -24.51 -41.75
C ASP A 537 -12.16 -24.75 -40.48
N ALA A 538 -12.25 -23.75 -39.60
CA ALA A 538 -12.90 -23.83 -38.30
C ALA A 538 -14.42 -24.08 -38.39
N ARG A 539 -14.98 -24.26 -39.60
CA ARG A 539 -16.41 -24.38 -39.87
C ARG A 539 -16.95 -25.81 -39.85
N GLU A 540 -16.10 -26.85 -39.85
CA GLU A 540 -16.56 -28.25 -39.85
C GLU A 540 -16.20 -29.05 -38.58
N ALA A 541 -15.29 -28.56 -37.74
CA ALA A 541 -14.76 -29.30 -36.58
C ALA A 541 -15.80 -29.57 -35.46
N PHE A 542 -16.89 -28.78 -35.39
CA PHE A 542 -17.88 -28.89 -34.31
C PHE A 542 -18.96 -29.96 -34.55
N LYS A 543 -19.14 -30.44 -35.79
CA LYS A 543 -20.19 -31.43 -36.12
C LYS A 543 -19.94 -32.82 -35.51
N ASN A 544 -18.68 -33.13 -35.22
CA ASN A 544 -18.25 -34.43 -34.73
C ASN A 544 -17.83 -34.42 -33.25
N ASP A 545 -18.02 -33.32 -32.52
CA ASP A 545 -17.75 -33.28 -31.08
C ASP A 545 -18.86 -34.02 -30.31
N PRO A 546 -18.53 -35.10 -29.56
CA PRO A 546 -19.51 -35.90 -28.84
C PRO A 546 -20.25 -35.12 -27.74
N LYS A 547 -19.69 -34.02 -27.23
CA LYS A 547 -20.37 -33.14 -26.27
C LYS A 547 -21.42 -32.25 -26.96
N ILE A 548 -21.15 -31.81 -28.19
CA ILE A 548 -22.09 -30.99 -28.96
C ILE A 548 -23.25 -31.85 -29.46
N GLN A 549 -22.99 -33.07 -29.92
CA GLN A 549 -24.07 -34.01 -30.29
C GLN A 549 -24.97 -34.35 -29.09
N LYS A 550 -24.36 -34.59 -27.92
CA LYS A 550 -25.12 -34.84 -26.69
C LYS A 550 -25.94 -33.63 -26.24
N ALA A 551 -25.43 -32.41 -26.46
CA ALA A 551 -26.19 -31.19 -26.21
C ALA A 551 -27.36 -31.03 -27.19
N LEU A 552 -27.17 -31.30 -28.49
CA LEU A 552 -28.24 -31.25 -29.49
C LEU A 552 -29.34 -32.28 -29.19
N GLU A 553 -28.98 -33.48 -28.72
CA GLU A 553 -29.92 -34.51 -28.28
C GLU A 553 -30.73 -34.09 -27.04
N ILE A 554 -30.08 -33.47 -26.05
CA ILE A 554 -30.73 -33.02 -24.82
C ILE A 554 -31.68 -31.86 -25.09
N PHE A 555 -31.33 -30.95 -25.99
CA PHE A 555 -32.07 -29.71 -26.23
C PHE A 555 -32.97 -29.75 -27.48
N GLN A 556 -32.99 -30.86 -28.24
CA GLN A 556 -33.70 -30.98 -29.53
C GLN A 556 -33.47 -29.79 -30.47
N ALA A 557 -32.23 -29.29 -30.50
CA ALA A 557 -31.86 -28.09 -31.23
C ALA A 557 -31.16 -28.43 -32.56
N GLU A 558 -31.31 -27.57 -33.56
CA GLU A 558 -30.56 -27.64 -34.83
C GLU A 558 -29.54 -26.50 -34.91
N ILE A 559 -28.37 -26.77 -35.50
CA ILE A 559 -27.33 -25.76 -35.71
C ILE A 559 -27.73 -24.90 -36.92
N GLN A 560 -28.15 -23.66 -36.69
CA GLN A 560 -28.28 -22.65 -37.74
C GLN A 560 -26.95 -21.90 -37.93
N SER A 561 -26.43 -21.89 -39.16
CA SER A 561 -25.28 -21.08 -39.54
C SER A 561 -25.75 -19.71 -40.02
N GLU A 562 -25.58 -18.66 -39.21
CA GLU A 562 -25.67 -17.28 -39.70
C GLU A 562 -24.41 -16.92 -40.51
N SER A 563 -24.62 -16.22 -41.62
CA SER A 563 -23.66 -15.94 -42.71
C SER A 563 -22.56 -14.96 -42.31
#